data_AF-A0A7J3WDM5-F1
#
_entry.id   AF-A0A7J3WDM5-F1
#
_cell.length_a   1.000
_cell.length_b   1.000
_cell.length_c   1.000
_cell.angle_alpha   90.00
_cell.angle_beta   90.00
_cell.angle_gamma   90.00
#
_symmetry.space_group_name_H-M   'P 1'
#
loop_
_entity.id
_entity.type
_entity.pdbx_description
1 polymer ?
#
loop_
_entity_poly.entity_id
_entity_poly.type
_entity_poly.pdbx_seq_one_letter_code
_entity_poly.pdbx_strand_id
1 'polypeptide(L)' 'MLEVRNVSKVFTVGLFSRHRIEAVKNVSMSVRKGEIVSLVGESGSGKTTLCRIIL' A
#
# COMPACT_ATOMS: atom_id res chain seq x y z
N MET A 1 -13.47 -1.48 -13.43
CA MET A 1 -13.68 -1.37 -11.98
C MET A 1 -12.46 -1.99 -11.35
N LEU A 2 -11.76 -1.24 -10.51
CA LEU A 2 -10.62 -1.73 -9.73
C LEU A 2 -11.13 -2.11 -8.34
N GLU A 3 -10.70 -3.26 -7.83
CA GLU A 3 -11.04 -3.69 -6.48
C GLU A 3 -9.78 -4.23 -5.78
N VAL A 4 -9.51 -3.68 -4.60
CA VAL A 4 -8.40 -4.03 -3.72
C VAL A 4 -9.01 -4.53 -2.43
N ARG A 5 -8.65 -5.73 -2.00
CA ARG A 5 -9.20 -6.35 -0.78
C ARG A 5 -8.08 -6.85 0.12
N ASN A 6 -8.12 -6.39 1.37
CA ASN A 6 -7.31 -6.86 2.49
C ASN A 6 -5.80 -6.91 2.19
N VAL A 7 -5.30 -5.94 1.43
CA VAL A 7 -3.89 -5.91 1.03
C VAL A 7 -3.03 -5.50 2.22
N SER A 8 -2.03 -6.32 2.53
CA SER A 8 -1.01 -6.03 3.52
C SER A 8 0.38 -6.29 2.95
N LYS A 9 1.34 -5.44 3.31
CA LYS A 9 2.74 -5.60 2.90
C LYS A 9 3.67 -5.25 4.05
N VAL A 10 4.48 -6.22 4.43
CA VAL A 10 5.57 -6.05 5.40
C VAL A 10 6.89 -6.16 4.66
N PHE A 11 7.79 -5.21 4.93
CA PHE A 11 9.20 -5.29 4.56
C PHE A 11 10.01 -5.66 5.80
N THR A 12 10.99 -6.53 5.63
CA THR A 12 12.01 -6.77 6.66
C THR A 12 13.28 -6.07 6.21
N VAL A 13 13.79 -5.16 7.03
CA VAL A 13 14.96 -4.34 6.73
C VAL A 13 16.01 -4.51 7.82
N GLY A 14 17.28 -4.35 7.45
CA GLY A 14 18.45 -4.48 8.32
C GLY A 14 19.19 -5.81 8.15
N LEU A 15 20.54 -5.74 8.08
CA LEU A 15 21.41 -6.93 7.94
C LEU A 15 21.54 -7.74 9.23
N PHE A 16 21.62 -7.08 10.38
CA PHE A 16 21.90 -7.71 11.68
C PHE A 16 20.70 -7.72 12.63
N SER A 17 19.79 -6.75 12.50
CA SER A 17 18.53 -6.69 13.23
C SER A 17 17.38 -6.77 12.24
N ARG A 18 16.50 -7.77 12.38
CA ARG A 18 15.30 -7.92 11.54
C ARG A 18 14.24 -6.91 11.98
N HIS A 19 14.35 -5.69 11.49
CA HIS A 19 13.32 -4.69 11.71
C HIS A 19 12.18 -4.89 10.70
N ARG A 20 10.94 -5.00 11.19
CA ARG A 20 9.75 -5.21 10.35
C ARG A 20 9.00 -3.90 10.20
N ILE A 21 8.83 -3.46 8.95
CA ILE A 21 8.04 -2.29 8.59
C ILE A 21 6.77 -2.76 7.89
N GLU A 22 5.62 -2.53 8.52
CA GLU A 22 4.32 -2.75 7.91
C GLU A 22 3.97 -1.54 7.02
N ALA A 23 4.35 -1.61 5.75
CA ALA A 23 4.19 -0.51 4.79
C ALA A 23 2.75 -0.38 4.28
N VAL A 24 1.99 -1.47 4.23
CA VAL A 24 0.56 -1.46 3.93
C VAL A 24 -0.12 -2.38 4.94
N LYS A 25 -1.16 -1.88 5.61
CA LYS A 25 -1.86 -2.59 6.69
C LYS A 25 -3.33 -2.76 6.35
N ASN A 26 -3.69 -3.96 5.89
CA ASN A 26 -5.07 -4.39 5.62
C ASN A 26 -5.93 -3.37 4.85
N VAL A 27 -5.43 -2.91 3.70
CA VAL A 27 -6.12 -1.90 2.88
C VAL A 27 -7.12 -2.57 1.95
N SER A 28 -8.35 -2.08 1.98
CA SER A 28 -9.43 -2.42 1.04
C SER A 28 -9.99 -1.15 0.41
N MET A 29 -10.09 -1.11 -0.91
CA MET A 29 -10.67 0.02 -1.65
C MET A 29 -11.19 -0.43 -3.01
N SER A 30 -12.11 0.34 -3.58
CA SER A 30 -12.64 0.10 -4.92
C SER A 30 -12.67 1.40 -5.72
N VAL A 31 -12.37 1.33 -7.02
CA VAL A 31 -12.47 2.47 -7.94
C VAL A 31 -13.40 2.09 -9.10
N ARG A 32 -14.45 2.88 -9.28
CA ARG A 32 -15.46 2.66 -10.33
C ARG A 32 -14.89 3.07 -11.70
N LYS A 33 -15.56 2.61 -12.76
CA LYS A 33 -15.18 3.04 -14.13
C LYS A 33 -15.47 4.53 -14.27
N GLY A 34 -14.46 5.29 -14.73
CA GLY A 34 -14.57 6.75 -14.91
C GLY A 34 -14.30 7.57 -13.64
N GLU A 35 -14.01 6.92 -12.50
CA GLU A 35 -13.68 7.60 -11.26
C GLU A 35 -12.18 7.98 -11.23
N ILE A 36 -11.87 9.20 -10.84
CA ILE A 36 -10.50 9.69 -10.65
C ILE A 36 -10.22 9.73 -9.16
N VAL A 37 -9.18 9.01 -8.71
CA VAL A 37 -8.79 8.92 -7.30
C VAL A 37 -7.33 9.35 -7.15
N SER A 38 -7.06 10.11 -6.09
CA SER A 38 -5.70 10.49 -5.68
C SER A 38 -5.37 9.89 -4.32
N LEU A 39 -4.16 9.38 -4.16
CA LEU A 39 -3.66 8.82 -2.91
C LEU A 39 -2.69 9.83 -2.26
N VAL A 40 -3.08 10.41 -1.13
CA VAL A 40 -2.33 11.48 -0.44
C VAL A 40 -1.93 11.07 0.98
N GLY A 41 -0.90 11.71 1.52
CA GLY A 41 -0.36 11.46 2.87
C GLY A 41 1.13 11.76 2.98
N GLU A 42 1.68 11.74 4.20
CA GLU A 42 3.08 12.06 4.50
C GLU A 42 4.09 11.13 3.82
N SER A 43 5.34 11.57 3.65
CA SER A 43 6.41 10.72 3.12
C SER A 43 6.57 9.45 3.97
N GLY A 44 6.71 8.29 3.31
CA GLY A 44 6.83 7.00 4.00
C GLY A 44 5.51 6.31 4.40
N SER A 45 4.34 6.94 4.17
CA SER A 45 3.03 6.38 4.57
C SER A 45 2.53 5.15 3.76
N GLY A 46 3.35 4.57 2.88
CA GLY A 46 2.99 3.38 2.11
C GLY A 46 2.30 3.61 0.75
N LYS A 47 2.13 4.87 0.31
CA LYS A 47 1.44 5.21 -0.95
C LYS A 47 2.04 4.53 -2.19
N THR A 48 3.33 4.74 -2.42
CA THR A 48 4.04 4.14 -3.55
C THR A 48 4.03 2.61 -3.47
N THR A 49 4.09 2.06 -2.25
CA THR A 49 3.99 0.61 -2.04
C THR A 49 2.62 0.09 -2.45
N LEU A 50 1.53 0.73 -2.00
CA LEU A 50 0.17 0.35 -2.36
C LEU A 50 -0.05 0.47 -3.88
N CYS A 51 0.35 1.58 -4.51
CA CYS A 51 0.22 1.76 -5.95
C CYS A 51 0.98 0.67 -6.74
N ARG A 52 2.18 0.28 -6.29
CA ARG A 52 2.96 -0.80 -6.92
C ARG A 52 2.33 -2.19 -6.75
N ILE A 53 1.50 -2.40 -5.74
CA ILE A 53 0.76 -3.66 -5.56
C ILE A 53 -0.49 -3.69 -6.46
N ILE A 54 -1.06 -2.51 -6.76
CA ILE A 54 -2.26 -2.35 -7.58
C ILE A 54 -1.96 -2.51 -9.09
N LEU A 55 -0.77 -2.09 -9.55
CA LEU A 55 -0.30 -2.27 -10.92
C LEU A 55 0.02 -3.73 -11.23
#